data_AF-A0A6B3IBH2-F1
#
_entry.id   AF-A0A6B3IBH2-F1
#
_cell.length_a   1.000
_cell.length_b   1.000
_cell.length_c   1.000
_cell.angle_alpha   90.00
_cell.angle_beta   90.00
_cell.angle_gamma   90.00
#
_symmetry.space_group_name_H-M   'P 1'
#
loop_
_entity.id
_entity.type
_entity.pdbx_description
1 polymer ?
#
loop_
_entity_poly.entity_id
_entity_poly.type
_entity_poly.pdbx_seq_one_letter_code
_entity_poly.pdbx_strand_id
1 'polypeptide(L)'
;GHYRYQRRLFTHFMQDRLPADRRGIFLAGDDISWTAGWAEGAVQTALNAVWGVMRHFGGATDPSNPGPGDRFDELAPVELPED
;
A
#
# COMPACT_ATOMS: atom_id res chain seq x y z
N GLY A 1 -1.78 19.32 4.25
CA GLY A 1 -1.07 19.36 2.97
C GLY A 1 -0.47 18.01 2.60
N HIS A 2 0.76 17.73 3.01
CA HIS A 2 1.54 16.59 2.48
C HIS A 2 1.15 15.21 3.04
N TYR A 3 0.71 15.12 4.30
CA TYR A 3 0.34 13.82 4.90
C TYR A 3 -0.79 13.11 4.16
N ARG A 4 -1.88 13.82 3.82
CA ARG A 4 -3.03 13.22 3.10
C ARG A 4 -2.62 12.67 1.74
N TYR A 5 -1.75 13.38 1.01
CA TYR A 5 -1.18 12.90 -0.26
C TYR A 5 -0.29 11.68 -0.05
N GLN A 6 0.64 11.73 0.90
CA GLN A 6 1.53 10.60 1.18
C GLN A 6 0.75 9.36 1.62
N ARG A 7 -0.28 9.52 2.45
CA ARG A 7 -1.17 8.41 2.83
C ARG A 7 -1.81 7.81 1.59
N ARG A 8 -2.41 8.62 0.71
CA ARG A 8 -3.03 8.14 -0.53
C ARG A 8 -2.05 7.35 -1.41
N LEU A 9 -0.81 7.82 -1.54
CA LEU A 9 0.25 7.11 -2.27
C LEU A 9 0.65 5.80 -1.56
N PHE A 10 1.00 5.86 -0.28
CA PHE A 10 1.46 4.70 0.49
C PHE A 10 0.41 3.59 0.57
N THR A 11 -0.87 3.93 0.64
CA THR A 11 -1.98 2.97 0.71
C THR A 11 -2.50 2.52 -0.65
N HIS A 12 -1.95 3.02 -1.77
CA HIS A 12 -2.48 2.75 -3.11
C HIS A 12 -2.48 1.25 -3.49
N PHE A 13 -1.61 0.44 -2.89
CA PHE A 13 -1.56 -1.00 -3.12
C PHE A 13 -2.83 -1.75 -2.66
N MET A 14 -3.63 -1.15 -1.77
CA MET A 14 -4.92 -1.69 -1.31
C MET A 14 -6.06 -1.27 -2.23
N GLN A 15 -6.30 -2.04 -3.28
CA GLN A 15 -7.18 -1.64 -4.38
C GLN A 15 -8.63 -2.12 -4.26
N ASP A 16 -8.98 -2.88 -3.22
CA ASP A 16 -10.32 -3.47 -3.07
C ASP A 16 -11.44 -2.42 -2.99
N ARG A 17 -11.11 -1.19 -2.56
CA ARG A 17 -12.03 -0.04 -2.49
C ARG A 17 -12.02 0.84 -3.74
N LEU A 18 -11.13 0.60 -4.70
CA LEU A 18 -11.05 1.38 -5.94
C LEU A 18 -12.08 0.91 -6.97
N PRO A 19 -12.62 1.81 -7.82
CA PRO A 19 -13.32 1.44 -9.04
C PRO A 19 -12.50 0.45 -9.90
N ALA A 20 -13.17 -0.46 -10.61
CA ALA A 20 -12.51 -1.53 -11.36
C ALA A 20 -11.54 -1.01 -12.44
N ASP A 21 -11.88 0.11 -13.08
CA ASP A 21 -11.06 0.82 -14.07
C ASP A 21 -9.81 1.50 -13.49
N ARG A 22 -9.64 1.48 -12.16
CA ARG A 22 -8.49 2.06 -11.45
C ARG A 22 -7.65 1.01 -10.72
N ARG A 23 -7.88 -0.28 -10.98
CA ARG A 23 -7.10 -1.40 -10.41
C ARG A 23 -6.06 -1.90 -11.40
N GLY A 24 -5.00 -2.54 -10.89
CA GLY A 24 -3.99 -3.25 -11.70
C GLY A 24 -2.68 -2.49 -11.93
N ILE A 25 -2.63 -1.18 -11.62
CA ILE A 25 -1.37 -0.42 -11.56
C ILE A 25 -0.90 -0.37 -10.11
N PHE A 26 0.37 -0.63 -9.84
CA PHE A 26 0.95 -0.59 -8.50
C PHE A 26 2.14 0.37 -8.47
N LEU A 27 2.25 1.14 -7.38
CA LEU A 27 3.30 2.12 -7.17
C LEU A 27 4.18 1.66 -6.01
N ALA A 28 5.49 1.85 -6.16
CA ALA A 28 6.49 1.59 -5.14
C ALA A 28 7.72 2.46 -5.41
N GLY A 29 8.50 2.72 -4.37
CA GLY A 29 9.60 3.68 -4.41
C GLY A 29 9.75 4.40 -3.07
N ASP A 30 10.89 5.04 -2.85
CA ASP A 30 11.11 5.81 -1.63
C ASP A 30 10.20 7.05 -1.58
N ASP A 31 9.81 7.58 -2.74
CA ASP A 31 8.79 8.63 -2.91
C ASP A 31 7.38 8.19 -2.48
N ILE A 32 7.06 6.88 -2.59
CA ILE A 32 5.82 6.30 -2.08
C ILE A 32 5.89 6.05 -0.56
N SER A 33 7.09 6.02 0.01
CA SER A 33 7.33 5.70 1.43
C SER A 33 7.16 6.90 2.38
N TRP A 34 7.15 6.63 3.68
CA TRP A 34 7.21 7.67 4.72
C TRP A 34 8.63 8.18 5.01
N THR A 35 9.65 7.56 4.40
CA THR A 35 11.08 7.80 4.68
C THR A 35 11.83 8.07 3.37
N ALA A 36 11.36 9.02 2.58
CA ALA A 36 11.98 9.39 1.31
C ALA A 36 13.48 9.72 1.47
N GLY A 37 14.29 9.34 0.48
CA GLY A 37 15.75 9.43 0.55
C GLY A 37 16.43 8.27 1.28
N TRP A 38 15.68 7.30 1.81
CA TRP A 38 16.20 6.09 2.43
C TRP A 38 15.75 4.85 1.66
N ALA A 39 16.72 4.02 1.25
CA ALA A 39 16.45 2.82 0.43
C ALA A 39 15.46 1.84 1.07
N GLU A 40 15.43 1.76 2.40
CA GLU A 40 14.47 0.94 3.14
C GLU A 40 13.01 1.27 2.77
N GLY A 41 12.69 2.55 2.56
CA GLY A 41 11.35 2.97 2.14
C GLY A 41 10.95 2.44 0.77
N ALA A 42 11.90 2.37 -0.17
CA ALA A 42 11.68 1.77 -1.47
C ALA A 42 11.43 0.26 -1.37
N VAL A 43 12.18 -0.44 -0.52
CA VAL A 43 12.02 -1.90 -0.31
C VAL A 43 10.68 -2.21 0.35
N GLN A 44 10.29 -1.49 1.40
CA GLN A 44 9.03 -1.72 2.10
C GLN A 44 7.81 -1.45 1.20
N THR A 45 7.83 -0.37 0.43
CA THR A 45 6.73 -0.08 -0.50
C THR A 45 6.69 -1.08 -1.66
N ALA A 46 7.84 -1.61 -2.10
CA ALA A 46 7.88 -2.71 -3.06
C ALA A 46 7.22 -3.98 -2.50
N LEU A 47 7.43 -4.31 -1.21
CA LEU A 47 6.77 -5.45 -0.56
C LEU A 47 5.25 -5.26 -0.45
N ASN A 48 4.79 -4.04 -0.18
CA ASN A 48 3.35 -3.71 -0.24
C ASN A 48 2.80 -3.94 -1.65
N ALA A 49 3.50 -3.47 -2.68
CA ALA A 49 3.11 -3.66 -4.07
C ALA A 49 3.11 -5.15 -4.47
N VAL A 50 4.08 -5.95 -4.02
CA VAL A 50 4.10 -7.41 -4.23
C VAL A 50 2.85 -8.07 -3.67
N TRP A 51 2.46 -7.72 -2.44
CA TRP A 51 1.21 -8.21 -1.86
C TRP A 51 -0.01 -7.79 -2.70
N GLY A 52 -0.05 -6.53 -3.16
CA GLY A 52 -1.13 -6.00 -4.00
C GLY A 52 -1.25 -6.74 -5.35
N VAL A 53 -0.12 -6.99 -6.02
CA VAL A 53 -0.07 -7.77 -7.26
C VAL A 53 -0.55 -9.20 -7.03
N MET A 54 -0.01 -9.88 -6.01
CA MET A 54 -0.45 -11.24 -5.65
C MET A 54 -1.97 -11.29 -5.43
N ARG A 55 -2.51 -10.34 -4.66
CA ARG A 55 -3.95 -10.22 -4.40
C ARG A 55 -4.76 -9.97 -5.69
N HIS A 56 -4.27 -9.11 -6.58
CA HIS A 56 -4.92 -8.81 -7.86
C HIS A 56 -5.05 -10.03 -8.77
N PHE A 57 -4.06 -10.93 -8.74
CA PHE A 57 -4.11 -12.22 -9.44
C PHE A 57 -4.90 -13.31 -8.70
N GLY A 58 -5.59 -12.98 -7.61
CA GLY A 58 -6.40 -13.94 -6.83
C GLY A 58 -5.59 -14.79 -5.84
N GLY A 59 -4.33 -14.45 -5.60
CA GLY A 59 -3.50 -15.09 -4.57
C GLY A 59 -3.80 -14.60 -3.16
N ALA A 60 -3.22 -15.29 -2.18
CA ALA A 60 -3.28 -14.97 -0.76
C ALA A 60 -1.96 -15.37 -0.08
N THR A 61 -1.68 -14.76 1.07
CA THR A 61 -0.56 -15.14 1.93
C THR A 61 -0.84 -16.44 2.68
N ASP A 62 0.21 -17.06 3.20
CA ASP A 62 0.06 -18.18 4.13
C ASP A 62 -0.52 -17.68 5.46
N PRO A 63 -1.52 -18.36 6.07
CA PRO A 63 -2.13 -17.92 7.32
C PRO A 63 -1.17 -17.78 8.49
N SER A 64 -0.05 -18.51 8.48
CA SER A 64 1.00 -18.41 9.50
C SER A 64 1.97 -17.24 9.28
N ASN A 65 1.93 -16.60 8.12
CA ASN A 65 2.80 -15.49 7.73
C ASN A 65 2.02 -14.40 6.96
N PRO A 66 1.15 -13.63 7.65
CA PRO A 66 0.38 -12.57 7.03
C PRO A 66 1.29 -11.47 6.48
N GLY A 67 0.93 -10.96 5.31
CA GLY A 67 1.62 -9.87 4.64
C GLY A 67 0.97 -8.51 4.90
N PRO A 68 1.48 -7.44 4.24
CA PRO A 68 1.10 -6.07 4.54
C PRO A 68 -0.38 -5.75 4.38
N GLY A 69 -1.04 -6.31 3.36
CA GLY A 69 -2.46 -6.04 3.12
C GLY A 69 -3.42 -6.84 4.00
N ASP A 70 -2.95 -7.93 4.62
CA ASP A 70 -3.79 -8.80 5.45
C ASP A 70 -4.19 -8.15 6.78
N ARG A 71 -3.36 -7.21 7.26
CA ARG A 71 -3.61 -6.41 8.47
C ARG A 71 -3.76 -4.92 8.20
N PHE A 72 -4.08 -4.56 6.96
CA PHE A 72 -4.14 -3.17 6.55
C PHE A 72 -5.13 -2.35 7.38
N ASP A 73 -6.33 -2.86 7.61
CA ASP A 73 -7.38 -2.12 8.33
C ASP A 73 -7.03 -1.83 9.80
N GLU A 74 -6.12 -2.61 10.38
CA GLU A 74 -5.64 -2.41 11.75
C GLU A 74 -4.42 -1.49 11.81
N LEU A 75 -3.53 -1.57 10.82
CA LEU A 75 -2.19 -0.97 10.88
C LEU A 75 -1.96 0.18 9.89
N ALA A 76 -2.93 0.50 9.05
CA ALA A 76 -2.80 1.56 8.06
C ALA A 76 -2.49 2.92 8.72
N PRO A 77 -1.76 3.82 8.02
CA PRO A 77 -1.60 5.19 8.47
C PRO A 77 -2.96 5.85 8.74
N VAL A 78 -3.03 6.64 9.81
CA VAL A 78 -4.25 7.31 10.28
C VAL A 78 -4.94 8.08 9.15
N GLU A 79 -6.24 7.85 8.97
CA GLU A 79 -7.05 8.70 8.10
C GLU A 79 -7.33 10.02 8.80
N LEU A 80 -6.96 11.15 8.17
CA LEU A 80 -7.36 12.46 8.64
C LEU A 80 -8.72 12.82 8.03
N PRO A 81 -9.60 13.56 8.75
CA PRO A 81 -10.84 14.07 8.18
C PRO A 81 -10.59 14.88 6.90
N GLU A 82 -11.53 14.84 5.96
CA GLU A 82 -11.58 15.82 4.88
C GLU A 82 -12.06 17.17 5.46
N ASP A 83 -11.51 18.27 4.94
CA ASP A 83 -11.81 19.63 5.43
C ASP A 83 -13.21 20.11 4.99
#